data_AF-A0A1D9PCY1-F1
#
_entry.id   AF-A0A1D9PCY1-F1
#
_cell.length_a   1.000
_cell.length_b   1.000
_cell.length_c   1.000
_cell.angle_alpha   90.00
_cell.angle_beta   90.00
_cell.angle_gamma   90.00
#
_symmetry.space_group_name_H-M   'P 1'
#
loop_
_entity.id
_entity.type
_entity.pdbx_description
1 polymer ?
#
loop_
_entity_poly.entity_id
_entity_poly.type
_entity_poly.pdbx_seq_one_letter_code
_entity_poly.pdbx_strand_id
1 'polypeptide(L)'
;MKTFETEYKSFYQRLFTLKTFTILTLFIFYSYLVFKFKPLTTLYTTILELFILVIFTTYIIYESKTNIHIITFDEEKIILEGETFNKKWEKTINIKETQIILKNIASRNGICGVVFYIKLHHSKIFYTLNKFETYSDYKIIEIFNEFKRLKEEKIIIDEKIILNRIQEKIKKCQ
;
A
#
# COMPACT_ATOMS: atom_id res chain seq x y z
N MET A 1 -6.04 10.82 23.13
CA MET A 1 -6.52 10.36 21.82
C MET A 1 -5.97 11.26 20.72
N LYS A 2 -5.37 10.69 19.67
CA LYS A 2 -4.85 11.43 18.50
C LYS A 2 -5.30 10.75 17.20
N THR A 3 -5.93 11.50 16.31
CA THR A 3 -6.53 10.98 15.07
C THR A 3 -5.83 11.55 13.85
N PHE A 4 -5.57 10.68 12.87
CA PHE A 4 -4.97 11.04 11.58
C PHE A 4 -5.89 10.65 10.44
N GLU A 5 -6.44 11.65 9.78
CA GLU A 5 -7.38 11.48 8.67
C GLU A 5 -6.74 11.87 7.35
N THR A 6 -7.23 11.28 6.26
CA THR A 6 -6.83 11.62 4.91
C THR A 6 -8.03 11.62 3.96
N GLU A 7 -7.80 12.15 2.76
CA GLU A 7 -8.74 12.09 1.65
C GLU A 7 -9.19 10.66 1.36
N TYR A 8 -10.50 10.55 1.20
CA TYR A 8 -11.14 9.33 0.75
C TYR A 8 -10.88 9.12 -0.74
N LYS A 9 -10.28 7.97 -1.10
CA LYS A 9 -10.20 7.48 -2.49
C LYS A 9 -11.16 6.32 -2.67
N SER A 10 -12.11 6.43 -3.59
CA SER A 10 -13.05 5.35 -3.97
C SER A 10 -12.36 4.15 -4.61
N PHE A 11 -13.02 2.98 -4.63
CA PHE A 11 -12.48 1.78 -5.29
C PHE A 11 -12.04 2.04 -6.74
N TYR A 12 -12.82 2.78 -7.52
CA TYR A 12 -12.47 3.09 -8.91
C TYR A 12 -11.20 3.95 -9.01
N GLN A 13 -11.04 4.96 -8.14
CA GLN A 13 -9.81 5.75 -8.08
C GLN A 13 -8.60 4.90 -7.66
N ARG A 14 -8.80 3.92 -6.77
CA ARG A 14 -7.76 2.95 -6.36
C ARG A 14 -7.44 1.92 -7.44
N LEU A 15 -8.40 1.64 -8.32
CA LEU A 15 -8.24 0.71 -9.43
C LEU A 15 -7.44 1.37 -10.56
N PHE A 16 -7.75 2.61 -10.93
CA PHE A 16 -7.09 3.34 -12.01
C PHE A 16 -5.83 4.10 -11.56
N THR A 17 -4.86 3.36 -11.02
CA THR A 17 -3.54 3.92 -10.64
C THR A 17 -2.49 3.59 -11.70
N LEU A 18 -1.40 4.37 -11.74
CA LEU A 18 -0.23 4.09 -12.61
C LEU A 18 0.32 2.67 -12.42
N LYS A 19 0.26 2.13 -11.19
CA LYS A 19 0.63 0.75 -10.90
C LYS A 19 -0.24 -0.24 -11.65
N THR A 20 -1.56 -0.06 -11.61
CA THR A 20 -2.51 -0.91 -12.35
C THR A 20 -2.30 -0.81 -13.86
N PHE A 21 -2.05 0.40 -14.38
CA PHE A 21 -1.73 0.58 -15.80
C PHE A 21 -0.43 -0.13 -16.20
N THR A 22 0.60 -0.10 -15.35
CA THR A 22 1.85 -0.82 -15.61
C THR A 22 1.62 -2.33 -15.66
N ILE A 23 0.79 -2.87 -14.76
CA ILE A 23 0.40 -4.28 -14.76
C ILE A 23 -0.40 -4.64 -16.03
N LEU A 24 -1.30 -3.76 -16.48
CA LEU A 24 -2.04 -3.94 -17.72
C LEU A 24 -1.13 -3.92 -18.96
N THR A 25 -0.16 -3.00 -19.02
CA THR A 25 0.83 -2.96 -20.11
C THR A 25 1.68 -4.23 -20.14
N LEU A 26 2.08 -4.74 -18.97
CA LEU A 26 2.79 -6.03 -18.87
C LEU A 26 1.91 -7.17 -19.39
N PHE A 27 0.63 -7.22 -19.02
CA PHE A 27 -0.32 -8.19 -19.55
C PHE A 27 -0.35 -8.15 -21.07
N ILE A 28 -0.60 -6.98 -21.68
CA ILE A 28 -0.64 -6.81 -23.15
C ILE A 28 0.65 -7.29 -23.81
N PHE A 29 1.81 -6.97 -23.22
CA PHE A 29 3.10 -7.42 -23.73
C PHE A 29 3.24 -8.95 -23.69
N TYR A 30 2.86 -9.58 -22.57
CA TYR A 30 2.86 -11.05 -22.46
C TYR A 30 1.89 -11.70 -23.44
N SER A 31 0.67 -11.19 -23.56
CA SER A 31 -0.32 -11.64 -24.54
C SER A 31 0.26 -11.59 -25.96
N TYR A 32 0.90 -10.47 -26.33
CA TYR A 32 1.57 -10.34 -27.62
C TYR A 32 2.64 -11.41 -27.85
N LEU A 33 3.48 -11.70 -26.85
CA LEU A 33 4.49 -12.75 -26.95
C LEU A 33 3.86 -14.14 -27.16
N VAL A 34 2.82 -14.47 -26.38
CA VAL A 34 2.11 -15.75 -26.47
C VAL A 34 1.53 -15.94 -27.87
N PHE A 35 0.87 -14.92 -28.43
CA PHE A 35 0.30 -15.00 -29.77
C PHE A 35 1.35 -14.99 -30.90
N LYS A 36 2.46 -14.26 -30.73
CA LYS A 36 3.53 -14.17 -31.75
C LYS A 36 4.30 -15.48 -31.88
N PHE A 37 4.71 -16.05 -30.75
CA PHE A 37 5.56 -17.24 -30.74
C PHE A 37 4.77 -18.54 -30.88
N LYS A 38 3.44 -18.50 -30.73
CA LYS A 38 2.52 -19.64 -30.84
C LYS A 38 3.14 -20.92 -30.23
N PRO A 39 3.50 -20.89 -28.94
CA PRO A 39 4.19 -22.03 -28.31
C PRO A 39 3.35 -23.30 -28.27
N LEU A 40 2.03 -23.19 -28.49
CA LEU A 40 1.05 -24.26 -28.39
C LEU A 40 0.05 -24.19 -29.56
N THR A 41 -0.78 -25.24 -29.70
CA THR A 41 -1.94 -25.19 -30.61
C THR A 41 -2.87 -24.03 -30.26
N THR A 42 -3.70 -23.60 -31.22
CA THR A 42 -4.63 -22.46 -31.05
C THR A 42 -5.50 -22.60 -29.81
N LEU A 43 -6.09 -23.77 -29.57
CA LEU A 43 -6.98 -24.01 -28.42
C LEU A 43 -6.24 -23.84 -27.09
N TYR A 44 -5.05 -24.43 -26.94
CA TYR A 44 -4.25 -24.30 -25.72
C TYR A 44 -3.71 -22.88 -25.52
N THR A 45 -3.39 -22.18 -26.60
CA THR A 45 -2.98 -20.76 -26.54
C THR A 45 -4.10 -19.88 -26.00
N THR A 46 -5.34 -20.09 -26.45
CA THR A 46 -6.51 -19.36 -25.93
C THR A 46 -6.77 -19.66 -24.46
N ILE A 47 -6.64 -20.92 -24.02
CA ILE A 47 -6.81 -21.30 -22.61
C ILE A 47 -5.74 -20.64 -21.73
N LEU A 48 -4.48 -20.65 -22.17
CA LEU A 48 -3.38 -20.00 -21.46
C LEU A 48 -3.63 -18.50 -21.29
N GLU A 49 -4.06 -17.83 -22.36
CA GLU A 49 -4.37 -16.40 -22.33
C GLU A 49 -5.50 -16.06 -21.34
N LEU A 50 -6.57 -16.86 -21.33
CA LEU A 50 -7.68 -16.68 -20.38
C LEU A 50 -7.19 -16.85 -18.93
N PHE A 51 -6.32 -17.83 -18.68
CA PHE A 51 -5.74 -18.06 -17.36
C PHE A 51 -4.87 -16.88 -16.90
N ILE A 52 -4.02 -16.35 -17.79
CA ILE A 52 -3.22 -15.16 -17.52
C ILE A 52 -4.14 -13.96 -17.21
N LEU A 53 -5.18 -13.73 -18.02
CA LEU A 53 -6.14 -12.65 -17.81
C LEU A 53 -6.78 -12.73 -16.41
N VAL A 54 -7.20 -13.92 -15.98
CA VAL A 54 -7.81 -14.14 -14.66
C VAL A 54 -6.81 -13.84 -13.54
N ILE A 55 -5.55 -14.28 -13.67
CA ILE A 55 -4.49 -13.99 -12.69
C ILE A 55 -4.28 -12.49 -12.54
N PHE A 56 -4.08 -11.79 -13.65
CA PHE A 56 -3.81 -10.35 -13.65
C PHE A 56 -5.00 -9.56 -13.07
N THR A 57 -6.22 -9.89 -13.50
CA THR A 57 -7.44 -9.25 -12.99
C THR A 57 -7.62 -9.49 -11.50
N THR A 58 -7.46 -10.73 -11.03
CA THR A 58 -7.59 -11.08 -9.61
C THR A 58 -6.55 -10.37 -8.76
N TYR A 59 -5.30 -10.30 -9.24
CA TYR A 59 -4.21 -9.59 -8.57
C TYR A 59 -4.50 -8.09 -8.44
N ILE A 60 -4.93 -7.43 -9.52
CA ILE A 60 -5.29 -6.00 -9.51
C ILE A 60 -6.41 -5.73 -8.51
N ILE A 61 -7.50 -6.51 -8.56
CA ILE A 61 -8.63 -6.37 -7.65
C ILE A 61 -8.19 -6.57 -6.20
N TYR A 62 -7.39 -7.60 -5.93
CA TYR A 62 -6.87 -7.88 -4.60
C TYR A 62 -6.00 -6.73 -4.06
N GLU A 63 -5.18 -6.14 -4.92
CA GLU A 63 -4.29 -5.05 -4.56
C GLU A 63 -5.04 -3.73 -4.28
N SER A 64 -6.18 -3.49 -4.95
CA SER A 64 -6.98 -2.25 -4.86
C SER A 64 -8.16 -2.31 -3.87
N LYS A 65 -8.47 -3.49 -3.31
CA LYS A 65 -9.70 -3.71 -2.53
C LYS A 65 -9.79 -2.87 -1.26
N THR A 66 -8.70 -2.76 -0.50
CA THR A 66 -8.72 -2.20 0.86
C THR A 66 -7.99 -0.87 0.94
N ASN A 67 -8.59 0.11 1.62
CA ASN A 67 -7.97 1.40 1.95
C ASN A 67 -8.27 1.80 3.38
N ILE A 68 -7.27 2.28 4.11
CA ILE A 68 -7.42 2.82 5.47
C ILE A 68 -7.25 4.32 5.37
N HIS A 69 -8.26 5.08 5.79
CA HIS A 69 -8.30 6.53 5.63
C HIS A 69 -8.34 7.27 6.97
N ILE A 70 -8.59 6.56 8.08
CA ILE A 70 -8.48 7.11 9.43
C ILE A 70 -7.71 6.11 10.29
N ILE A 71 -6.77 6.64 11.06
CA ILE A 71 -6.12 5.93 12.15
C ILE A 71 -6.18 6.79 13.41
N THR A 72 -6.76 6.24 14.46
CA THR A 72 -6.87 6.88 15.77
C THR A 72 -6.04 6.08 16.78
N PHE A 73 -5.19 6.79 17.51
CA PHE A 73 -4.44 6.26 18.64
C PHE A 73 -5.11 6.65 19.95
N ASP A 74 -5.41 5.66 20.77
CA ASP A 74 -6.04 5.81 22.07
C ASP A 74 -5.32 4.95 23.11
N GLU A 75 -4.27 5.53 23.71
CA GLU A 75 -3.38 4.93 24.72
C GLU A 75 -2.92 3.49 24.40
N GLU A 76 -3.74 2.49 24.70
CA GLU A 76 -3.46 1.08 24.48
C GLU A 76 -4.02 0.51 23.15
N LYS A 77 -4.78 1.32 22.40
CA LYS A 77 -5.53 0.88 21.23
C LYS A 77 -5.22 1.70 20.00
N ILE A 78 -5.30 1.04 18.85
CA ILE A 78 -5.30 1.67 17.53
C ILE A 78 -6.66 1.34 16.91
N ILE A 79 -7.42 2.37 16.56
CA ILE A 79 -8.67 2.24 15.82
C ILE A 79 -8.38 2.57 14.36
N LEU A 80 -8.63 1.61 13.49
CA LEU A 80 -8.44 1.71 12.06
C LEU A 80 -9.81 1.80 11.39
N GLU A 81 -10.05 2.86 10.65
CA GLU A 81 -11.24 2.99 9.83
C GLU A 81 -10.84 2.96 8.36
N GLY A 82 -11.49 2.07 7.64
CA GLY A 82 -11.15 1.77 6.27
C GLY A 82 -12.35 1.29 5.49
N GLU A 83 -12.06 0.88 4.27
CA GLU A 83 -13.05 0.30 3.38
C GLU A 83 -12.50 -0.90 2.63
N THR A 84 -13.38 -1.81 2.27
CA THR A 84 -13.10 -2.91 1.34
C THR A 84 -14.16 -2.88 0.24
N PHE A 85 -13.75 -2.68 -1.02
CA PHE A 85 -14.67 -2.50 -2.16
C PHE A 85 -15.76 -1.42 -1.95
N ASN A 86 -15.48 -0.39 -1.14
CA ASN A 86 -16.39 0.68 -0.69
C ASN A 86 -17.30 0.35 0.50
N LYS A 87 -17.20 -0.86 1.08
CA LYS A 87 -17.86 -1.16 2.35
C LYS A 87 -16.97 -0.70 3.50
N LYS A 88 -17.47 0.28 4.27
CA LYS A 88 -16.81 0.78 5.47
C LYS A 88 -16.66 -0.30 6.52
N TRP A 89 -15.54 -0.27 7.22
CA TRP A 89 -15.26 -1.12 8.36
C TRP A 89 -14.41 -0.35 9.38
N GLU A 90 -14.58 -0.74 10.64
CA GLU A 90 -13.77 -0.27 11.76
C GLU A 90 -13.11 -1.50 12.40
N LYS A 91 -11.84 -1.36 12.77
CA LYS A 91 -11.09 -2.39 13.51
C LYS A 91 -10.27 -1.75 14.61
N THR A 92 -10.51 -2.20 15.83
CA THR A 92 -9.68 -1.88 16.98
C THR A 92 -8.64 -2.98 17.18
N ILE A 93 -7.37 -2.61 17.32
CA ILE A 93 -6.25 -3.51 17.61
C ILE A 93 -5.45 -2.97 18.81
N ASN A 94 -4.82 -3.87 19.57
CA ASN A 94 -3.99 -3.49 20.72
C ASN A 94 -2.61 -3.00 20.25
N ILE A 95 -2.15 -1.85 20.73
CA ILE A 95 -0.85 -1.29 20.38
C ILE A 95 0.32 -2.16 20.86
N LYS A 96 0.21 -2.77 22.04
CA LYS A 96 1.27 -3.59 22.66
C LYS A 96 1.56 -4.83 21.80
N GLU A 97 0.53 -5.40 21.21
CA GLU A 97 0.60 -6.59 20.35
C GLU A 97 0.80 -6.28 18.87
N THR A 98 0.86 -5.00 18.51
CA THR A 98 1.03 -4.56 17.13
C THR A 98 2.48 -4.16 16.90
N GLN A 99 3.02 -4.44 15.71
CA GLN A 99 4.30 -3.90 15.24
C GLN A 99 4.05 -2.92 14.11
N ILE A 100 4.74 -1.79 14.13
CA ILE A 100 4.72 -0.82 13.04
C ILE A 100 5.98 -0.98 12.19
N ILE A 101 5.83 -0.99 10.87
CA ILE A 101 6.94 -1.09 9.93
C ILE A 101 6.78 -0.01 8.87
N LEU A 102 7.75 0.90 8.79
CA LEU A 102 7.88 1.81 7.66
C LEU A 102 8.44 1.08 6.45
N LYS A 103 7.80 1.27 5.30
CA LYS A 103 8.27 0.73 4.03
C LYS A 103 8.16 1.77 2.94
N ASN A 104 8.84 1.51 1.84
CA ASN A 104 8.83 2.37 0.68
C ASN A 104 8.65 1.55 -0.61
N ILE A 105 8.07 2.18 -1.63
CA ILE A 105 8.06 1.70 -3.01
C ILE A 105 9.08 2.55 -3.76
N ALA A 106 10.14 1.92 -4.25
CA ALA A 106 11.17 2.60 -5.01
C ALA A 106 10.59 3.14 -6.33
N SER A 107 11.14 4.27 -6.79
CA SER A 107 10.75 4.91 -8.04
C SER A 107 11.98 5.23 -8.88
N ARG A 108 11.80 5.22 -10.20
CA ARG A 108 12.83 5.64 -11.16
C ARG A 108 13.02 7.15 -11.19
N ASN A 109 12.05 7.92 -10.66
CA ASN A 109 12.11 9.38 -10.60
C ASN A 109 12.90 9.89 -9.38
N GLY A 110 13.87 9.09 -8.90
CA GLY A 110 14.64 9.40 -7.70
C GLY A 110 13.78 9.50 -6.44
N ILE A 111 14.24 10.29 -5.48
CA ILE A 111 13.62 10.43 -4.15
C ILE A 111 12.21 11.04 -4.20
N CYS A 112 11.95 11.97 -5.13
CA CYS A 112 10.65 12.64 -5.25
C CYS A 112 9.54 11.68 -5.70
N GLY A 113 9.87 10.61 -6.41
CA GLY A 113 8.90 9.60 -6.82
C GLY A 113 8.67 8.48 -5.80
N VAL A 114 9.38 8.45 -4.68
CA VAL A 114 9.28 7.35 -3.70
C VAL A 114 7.99 7.47 -2.91
N VAL A 115 7.24 6.37 -2.83
CA VAL A 115 6.02 6.28 -2.01
C VAL A 115 6.35 5.61 -0.68
N PHE A 116 6.11 6.32 0.42
CA PHE A 116 6.29 5.78 1.77
C PHE A 116 4.95 5.35 2.36
N TYR A 117 4.94 4.18 2.99
CA TYR A 117 3.72 3.57 3.53
C TYR A 117 4.01 2.83 4.84
N ILE A 118 2.98 2.67 5.66
CA ILE A 118 3.08 2.00 6.96
C ILE A 118 2.41 0.64 6.88
N LYS A 119 3.05 -0.39 7.43
CA LYS A 119 2.43 -1.67 7.71
C LYS A 119 2.29 -1.87 9.21
N LEU A 120 1.07 -2.08 9.68
CA LEU A 120 0.80 -2.57 11.02
C LEU A 120 0.63 -4.09 10.96
N HIS A 121 1.40 -4.79 11.77
CA HIS A 121 1.34 -6.23 11.92
C HIS A 121 0.73 -6.55 13.29
N HIS A 122 -0.45 -7.16 13.28
CA HIS A 122 -1.15 -7.57 14.50
C HIS A 122 -1.52 -9.05 14.38
N SER A 123 -0.90 -9.87 15.21
CA SER A 123 -0.98 -11.34 15.16
C SER A 123 -0.60 -11.91 13.77
N LYS A 124 -1.58 -12.32 12.95
CA LYS A 124 -1.37 -12.83 11.56
C LYS A 124 -1.92 -11.88 10.49
N ILE A 125 -2.42 -10.72 10.90
CA ILE A 125 -3.11 -9.77 10.02
C ILE A 125 -2.20 -8.58 9.76
N PHE A 126 -2.17 -8.14 8.50
CA PHE A 126 -1.42 -6.97 8.06
C PHE A 126 -2.39 -5.88 7.61
N TYR A 127 -2.21 -4.70 8.17
CA TYR A 127 -2.91 -3.49 7.74
C TYR A 127 -1.91 -2.56 7.07
N THR A 128 -2.20 -2.12 5.85
CA THR A 128 -1.31 -1.22 5.10
C THR A 128 -1.97 0.14 4.99
N LEU A 129 -1.32 1.17 5.53
CA LEU A 129 -1.71 2.56 5.42
C LEU A 129 -0.90 3.23 4.32
N ASN A 130 -1.52 4.18 3.62
CA ASN A 130 -0.90 4.99 2.57
C ASN A 130 -0.38 4.24 1.34
N LYS A 131 -0.98 3.10 0.99
CA LYS A 131 -0.63 2.37 -0.23
C LYS A 131 -0.93 3.18 -1.51
N PHE A 132 -1.91 4.07 -1.44
CA PHE A 132 -2.40 4.88 -2.56
C PHE A 132 -2.02 6.35 -2.43
N GLU A 133 -1.00 6.70 -1.65
CA GLU A 133 -0.53 8.09 -1.50
C GLU A 133 -1.68 9.03 -1.07
N THR A 134 -2.40 8.61 -0.03
CA THR A 134 -3.45 9.41 0.60
C THR A 134 -2.87 10.26 1.73
N TYR A 135 -1.98 9.72 2.55
CA TYR A 135 -1.25 10.46 3.56
C TYR A 135 -0.03 11.18 2.98
N SER A 136 0.17 12.44 3.38
CA SER A 136 1.40 13.17 3.11
C SER A 136 2.59 12.52 3.84
N ASP A 137 3.79 12.75 3.32
CA ASP A 137 5.03 12.23 3.91
C ASP A 137 5.22 12.73 5.36
N TYR A 138 4.80 13.96 5.66
CA TYR A 138 4.72 14.49 7.02
C TYR A 138 3.82 13.67 7.93
N LYS A 139 2.58 13.38 7.50
CA LYS A 139 1.63 12.59 8.29
C LYS A 139 2.15 11.17 8.54
N ILE A 140 2.88 10.58 7.59
CA ILE A 140 3.52 9.27 7.78
C ILE A 140 4.53 9.31 8.93
N ILE A 141 5.37 10.34 9.00
CA ILE A 141 6.32 10.52 10.10
C ILE A 141 5.57 10.69 11.43
N GLU A 142 4.51 11.51 11.45
CA GLU A 142 3.73 11.75 12.66
C GLU A 142 3.04 10.48 13.18
N ILE A 143 2.40 9.70 12.30
CA ILE A 143 1.76 8.42 12.65
C ILE A 143 2.80 7.45 13.22
N PHE A 144 3.98 7.36 12.59
CA PHE A 144 5.03 6.47 13.04
C PHE A 144 5.59 6.87 14.42
N ASN A 145 5.88 8.16 14.60
CA ASN A 145 6.40 8.67 15.86
C ASN A 145 5.36 8.55 16.99
N GLU A 146 4.08 8.79 16.70
CA GLU A 146 3.00 8.62 17.67
C GLU A 146 2.90 7.17 18.14
N PHE A 147 2.95 6.21 17.21
CA PHE A 147 2.98 4.79 17.55
C PHE A 147 4.17 4.47 18.47
N LYS A 148 5.38 4.90 18.09
CA LYS A 148 6.61 4.62 18.87
C LYS A 148 6.56 5.24 20.26
N ARG A 149 6.03 6.47 20.38
CA ARG A 149 5.82 7.18 21.64
C ARG A 149 4.89 6.40 22.56
N LEU A 150 3.73 5.97 22.06
CA LEU A 150 2.74 5.25 22.86
C LEU A 150 3.17 3.85 23.25
N LYS A 151 3.97 3.19 22.41
CA LYS A 151 4.53 1.87 22.69
C LYS A 151 5.84 1.91 23.49
N GLU A 152 6.35 3.11 23.80
CA GLU A 152 7.65 3.33 24.45
C GLU A 152 8.83 2.65 23.72
N GLU A 153 8.72 2.51 22.40
CA GLU A 153 9.74 1.89 21.57
C GLU A 153 10.74 2.93 21.06
N LYS A 154 12.03 2.63 21.18
CA LYS A 154 13.09 3.43 20.54
C LYS A 154 13.09 3.18 19.04
N ILE A 155 13.39 4.23 18.28
CA ILE A 155 13.60 4.14 16.83
C ILE A 155 14.95 3.49 16.57
N ILE A 156 14.96 2.34 15.89
CA ILE A 156 16.20 1.63 15.55
C ILE A 156 16.86 2.20 14.28
N ILE A 157 18.09 1.79 13.98
CA ILE A 157 18.90 2.35 12.87
C ILE A 157 18.18 2.22 11.52
N ASP A 158 17.62 1.04 11.22
CA ASP A 158 16.93 0.79 9.94
C ASP A 158 15.71 1.71 9.77
N GLU A 159 14.94 1.91 10.83
CA GLU A 159 13.81 2.84 10.85
C GLU A 159 14.29 4.29 10.65
N LYS A 160 15.40 4.66 11.30
CA LYS A 160 16.01 5.99 11.16
C LYS A 160 16.48 6.26 9.73
N ILE A 161 17.03 5.26 9.04
CA ILE A 161 17.41 5.40 7.62
C ILE A 161 16.19 5.74 6.77
N ILE A 162 15.07 5.04 6.97
CA ILE A 162 13.84 5.31 6.21
C ILE A 162 13.30 6.70 6.55
N LEU A 163 13.24 7.07 7.84
CA LEU A 163 12.79 8.40 8.27
C LEU A 163 13.63 9.53 7.65
N ASN A 164 14.96 9.37 7.61
CA ASN A 164 15.85 10.35 6.97
C ASN A 164 15.53 10.49 5.47
N ARG A 165 15.21 9.40 4.78
CA ARG A 165 14.80 9.45 3.37
C ARG A 165 13.46 10.16 3.18
N ILE A 166 12.51 9.97 4.10
CA ILE A 166 11.23 10.71 4.07
C ILE A 166 11.50 12.20 4.26
N GLN A 167 12.33 12.58 5.23
CA GLN A 167 12.72 13.97 5.48
C GLN A 167 13.48 14.59 4.29
N GLU A 168 14.34 13.81 3.63
CA GLU A 168 15.02 14.23 2.41
C GLU A 168 14.04 14.50 1.27
N LYS A 169 13.05 13.61 1.08
CA LYS A 169 11.99 13.80 0.08
C LYS A 169 11.21 15.08 0.37
N ILE A 170 10.79 15.26 1.62
CA ILE A 170 10.09 16.47 2.08
C ILE A 170 10.91 17.71 1.70
N LYS A 171 12.17 17.80 2.13
CA LYS A 171 13.01 18.98 1.89
C LYS A 171 13.24 19.32 0.40
N LYS A 172 13.29 18.30 -0.46
CA LYS A 172 13.64 18.46 -1.88
C LYS A 172 12.44 18.63 -2.81
N CYS A 173 11.27 18.13 -2.41
CA CYS A 173 10.16 17.90 -3.33
C CYS A 173 8.82 18.47 -2.83
N GLN A 174 8.74 18.95 -1.58
CA GLN A 174 7.57 19.57 -0.96
C GLN A 174 7.95 20.93 -0.37
#